data_AF-A0A7J4EQB0-F1
#
_entry.id   AF-A0A7J4EQB0-F1
#
_cell.length_a   1.000
_cell.length_b   1.000
_cell.length_c   1.000
_cell.angle_alpha   90.00
_cell.angle_beta   90.00
_cell.angle_gamma   90.00
#
_symmetry.space_group_name_H-M   'P 1'
#
loop_
_entity.id
_entity.type
_entity.pdbx_description
1 polymer ?
#
loop_
_entity_poly.entity_id
_entity_poly.type
_entity_poly.pdbx_seq_one_letter_code
_entity_poly.pdbx_strand_id
1 'polypeptide(L)'
;MKGEILALISAVLWGISAIFDKLAITNNNVPVPQANLIRSFGGFIFLLLIIIALRDLDFSAFDGRRVSYLLIAGSIAGGIAMIIFYFALRLIGASRTVPLSSIYPLFTVLFAYVFLGESVSLKVLAGTVLIVMGVILVVEG
;
A
#
# COMPACT_ATOMS: atom_id res chain seq x y z
N MET A 1 10.04 2.33 19.17
CA MET A 1 10.20 3.72 18.68
C MET A 1 10.85 3.84 17.29
N LYS A 2 11.90 3.08 16.93
CA LYS A 2 12.51 3.19 15.57
C LYS A 2 11.55 2.78 14.44
N GLY A 3 10.76 1.72 14.64
CA GLY A 3 9.82 1.22 13.63
C GLY A 3 8.65 2.18 13.38
N GLU A 4 8.15 2.82 14.43
CA GLU A 4 7.07 3.80 14.39
C GLU A 4 7.47 5.03 13.58
N ILE A 5 8.71 5.52 13.74
CA ILE A 5 9.25 6.63 12.94
C ILE A 5 9.34 6.24 11.47
N LEU A 6 9.83 5.03 11.15
CA LEU A 6 9.90 4.56 9.76
C LEU A 6 8.50 4.41 9.13
N ALA A 7 7.50 3.97 9.90
CA ALA A 7 6.12 3.91 9.45
C ALA A 7 5.53 5.30 9.16
N LEU A 8 5.84 6.31 9.99
CA LEU A 8 5.44 7.70 9.75
C LEU A 8 6.11 8.28 8.50
N ILE A 9 7.40 8.01 8.28
CA ILE A 9 8.10 8.40 7.05
C ILE A 9 7.44 7.75 5.84
N SER A 10 7.10 6.46 5.93
CA SER A 10 6.38 5.75 4.87
C SER A 10 5.03 6.41 4.58
N ALA A 11 4.27 6.83 5.60
CA ALA A 11 2.99 7.51 5.42
C ALA A 11 3.14 8.84 4.64
N VAL A 12 4.20 9.61 4.90
CA VAL A 12 4.51 10.82 4.13
C VAL A 12 4.79 10.50 2.66
N LEU A 13 5.61 9.47 2.40
CA LEU A 13 5.94 9.05 1.03
C LEU A 13 4.72 8.52 0.27
N TRP A 14 3.83 7.79 0.95
CA TRP A 14 2.55 7.35 0.39
C TRP A 14 1.66 8.54 0.01
N GLY A 15 1.58 9.56 0.88
CA GLY A 15 0.85 10.79 0.60
C GLY A 15 1.38 11.52 -0.65
N ILE A 16 2.70 11.70 -0.73
CA ILE A 16 3.35 12.32 -1.90
C ILE A 16 3.09 11.50 -3.17
N SER A 17 3.27 10.18 -3.11
CA SER A 17 3.04 9.26 -4.24
C SER A 17 1.61 9.38 -4.77
N ALA A 18 0.60 9.45 -3.90
CA ALA A 18 -0.80 9.52 -4.32
C ALA A 18 -1.11 10.77 -5.15
N ILE A 19 -0.40 11.88 -4.93
CA ILE A 19 -0.50 13.10 -5.75
C ILE A 19 0.04 12.85 -7.15
N PHE A 20 1.24 12.27 -7.27
CA PHE A 20 1.81 11.93 -8.59
C PHE A 20 0.97 10.90 -9.33
N ASP A 21 0.45 9.89 -8.64
CA ASP A 21 -0.45 8.89 -9.20
C ASP A 21 -1.73 9.57 -9.73
N LYS A 22 -2.32 10.49 -8.97
CA LYS A 22 -3.49 11.26 -9.41
C LYS A 22 -3.16 12.07 -10.67
N LEU A 23 -2.05 12.81 -10.67
CA LEU A 23 -1.63 13.61 -11.83
C LEU A 23 -1.45 12.74 -13.08
N ALA A 24 -0.82 11.57 -12.94
CA ALA A 24 -0.58 10.64 -14.04
C ALA A 24 -1.87 10.07 -14.65
N ILE A 25 -2.95 9.93 -13.85
CA ILE A 25 -4.20 9.30 -14.30
C ILE A 25 -5.37 10.28 -14.49
N THR A 26 -5.17 11.58 -14.29
CA THR A 26 -6.25 12.59 -14.34
C THR A 26 -6.84 12.75 -15.73
N ASN A 27 -6.03 12.56 -16.78
CA ASN A 27 -6.52 12.51 -18.15
C ASN A 27 -6.92 11.07 -18.46
N ASN A 28 -8.21 10.77 -18.53
CA ASN A 28 -8.78 9.43 -18.74
C ASN A 28 -8.25 8.67 -19.98
N ASN A 29 -7.43 9.33 -20.81
CA ASN A 29 -6.73 8.77 -21.97
C ASN A 29 -5.70 7.70 -21.61
N VAL A 30 -5.21 7.64 -20.37
CA VAL A 30 -4.30 6.56 -19.94
C VAL A 30 -5.13 5.41 -19.36
N PRO A 31 -5.03 4.17 -19.84
CA PRO A 31 -5.63 3.01 -19.20
C PRO A 31 -4.99 2.74 -17.82
N VAL A 32 -5.83 2.50 -16.80
CA VAL A 32 -5.38 2.25 -15.41
C VAL A 32 -4.35 1.12 -15.29
N PRO A 33 -4.52 -0.06 -15.93
CA PRO A 33 -3.52 -1.11 -15.85
C PRO A 33 -2.15 -0.71 -16.43
N GLN A 34 -2.15 0.11 -17.50
CA GLN A 34 -0.91 0.59 -18.12
C GLN A 34 -0.19 1.59 -17.21
N ALA A 35 -0.92 2.51 -16.58
CA ALA A 35 -0.35 3.42 -15.59
C ALA A 35 0.29 2.67 -14.42
N ASN A 36 -0.38 1.63 -13.92
CA ASN A 36 0.15 0.81 -12.82
C ASN A 36 1.37 -0.03 -13.24
N LEU A 37 1.39 -0.54 -14.48
CA LEU A 37 2.54 -1.23 -15.04
C LEU A 37 3.76 -0.31 -15.12
N ILE A 38 3.60 0.92 -15.62
CA ILE A 38 4.68 1.92 -15.70
C ILE A 38 5.19 2.27 -14.29
N ARG A 39 4.29 2.51 -13.33
CA ARG A 39 4.64 2.73 -11.93
C ARG A 39 5.47 1.57 -11.37
N SER A 40 5.00 0.34 -11.56
CA SER A 40 5.66 -0.87 -11.05
C SER A 40 7.03 -1.07 -11.69
N PHE A 41 7.17 -0.76 -12.98
CA PHE A 41 8.45 -0.80 -13.67
C PHE A 41 9.44 0.25 -13.14
N GLY A 42 8.99 1.48 -12.88
CA GLY A 42 9.82 2.50 -12.24
C GLY A 42 10.30 2.07 -10.85
N GLY A 43 9.41 1.48 -10.05
CA GLY A 43 9.76 0.90 -8.75
C GLY A 43 10.77 -0.25 -8.85
N PHE A 44 10.57 -1.15 -9.81
CA PHE A 44 11.51 -2.25 -10.08
C PHE A 44 12.92 -1.74 -10.42
N ILE A 45 13.04 -0.77 -11.34
CA ILE A 45 14.33 -0.18 -11.70
C ILE A 45 14.98 0.49 -10.50
N PHE A 46 14.22 1.26 -9.71
CA PHE A 46 14.74 1.93 -8.52
C PHE A 46 15.27 0.93 -7.48
N LEU A 47 14.51 -0.14 -7.20
CA LEU A 47 14.95 -1.19 -6.27
C LEU A 47 16.17 -1.95 -6.79
N LEU A 48 16.23 -2.25 -8.09
CA LEU A 48 17.39 -2.89 -8.71
C LEU A 48 18.65 -2.02 -8.55
N LEU A 49 18.54 -0.71 -8.78
CA LEU A 49 19.65 0.23 -8.59
C LEU A 49 20.13 0.27 -7.13
N ILE A 50 19.21 0.24 -6.16
CA ILE A 50 19.56 0.16 -4.73
C ILE A 50 20.34 -1.12 -4.45
N ILE A 51 19.85 -2.28 -4.89
CA ILE A 51 20.50 -3.56 -4.64
C ILE A 51 21.91 -3.59 -5.24
N ILE A 52 22.08 -3.09 -6.47
CA ILE A 52 23.38 -2.96 -7.12
C ILE A 52 24.30 -2.01 -6.32
N ALA A 53 23.79 -0.86 -5.90
CA ALA A 53 24.57 0.12 -5.14
C ALA A 53 25.02 -0.43 -3.77
N LEU A 54 24.16 -1.22 -3.11
CA LEU A 54 24.47 -1.91 -1.86
C LEU A 54 25.33 -3.16 -2.05
N ARG A 55 25.55 -3.59 -3.30
CA ARG A 55 26.23 -4.84 -3.67
C ARG A 55 25.58 -6.10 -3.08
N ASP A 56 24.26 -6.04 -2.88
CA ASP A 56 23.48 -7.07 -2.19
C ASP A 56 22.69 -7.95 -3.19
N LEU A 57 23.37 -8.44 -4.23
CA LEU A 57 22.75 -9.28 -5.26
C LEU A 57 22.59 -10.75 -4.82
N ASP A 58 22.71 -11.04 -3.53
CA ASP A 58 22.57 -12.38 -2.99
C ASP A 58 21.11 -12.70 -2.68
N PHE A 59 20.50 -13.51 -3.55
CA PHE A 59 19.14 -14.01 -3.37
C PHE A 59 19.09 -15.42 -2.78
N SER A 60 20.20 -15.96 -2.27
CA SER A 60 20.28 -17.32 -1.73
C SER A 60 19.35 -17.57 -0.54
N ALA A 61 18.97 -16.50 0.18
CA ALA A 61 18.00 -16.55 1.28
C ALA A 61 16.54 -16.80 0.80
N PHE A 62 16.25 -16.72 -0.50
CA PHE A 62 14.91 -16.88 -1.04
C PHE A 62 14.73 -18.27 -1.67
N ASP A 63 13.98 -19.13 -0.99
CA ASP A 63 13.48 -20.37 -1.59
C ASP A 63 12.23 -20.10 -2.47
N GLY A 64 11.84 -21.09 -3.28
CA GLY A 64 10.69 -20.95 -4.17
C GLY A 64 9.38 -20.63 -3.44
N ARG A 65 9.26 -21.04 -2.16
CA ARG A 65 8.06 -20.76 -1.35
C ARG A 65 8.00 -19.29 -0.93
N ARG A 66 9.10 -18.73 -0.41
CA ARG A 66 9.21 -17.30 -0.06
C ARG A 66 9.01 -16.42 -1.27
N VAL A 67 9.61 -16.79 -2.40
CA VAL A 67 9.39 -16.10 -3.68
C VAL A 67 7.91 -16.14 -4.05
N SER A 68 7.24 -17.30 -3.96
CA SER A 68 5.82 -17.40 -4.29
C SER A 68 4.94 -16.50 -3.42
N TYR A 69 5.22 -16.40 -2.11
CA TYR A 69 4.48 -15.51 -1.22
C TYR A 69 4.65 -14.04 -1.59
N LEU A 70 5.86 -13.62 -1.93
CA LEU A 70 6.13 -12.24 -2.36
C LEU A 70 5.50 -11.93 -3.72
N LEU A 71 5.51 -12.87 -4.67
CA LEU A 71 4.85 -12.71 -5.96
C LEU A 71 3.33 -12.60 -5.82
N ILE A 72 2.73 -13.44 -4.96
CA ILE A 72 1.30 -13.36 -4.64
C ILE A 72 0.98 -12.03 -3.96
N ALA A 73 1.74 -11.64 -2.94
CA ALA A 73 1.55 -10.38 -2.24
C ALA A 73 1.69 -9.17 -3.18
N GLY A 74 2.70 -9.17 -4.05
CA GLY A 74 2.90 -8.14 -5.07
C GLY A 74 1.77 -8.09 -6.10
N SER A 75 1.23 -9.24 -6.51
CA SER A 75 0.10 -9.31 -7.43
C SER A 75 -1.18 -8.77 -6.80
N ILE A 76 -1.44 -9.08 -5.52
CA ILE A 76 -2.61 -8.58 -4.79
C ILE A 76 -2.49 -7.09 -4.52
N ALA A 77 -1.41 -6.65 -3.87
CA ALA A 77 -1.26 -5.26 -3.42
C ALA A 77 -0.83 -4.33 -4.56
N GLY A 78 0.27 -4.68 -5.24
CA GLY A 78 0.84 -3.87 -6.33
C GLY A 78 0.06 -3.98 -7.63
N GLY A 79 -0.58 -5.12 -7.91
CA GLY A 79 -1.38 -5.33 -9.11
C GLY A 79 -2.85 -4.94 -8.92
N ILE A 80 -3.62 -5.84 -8.32
CA ILE A 80 -5.09 -5.78 -8.25
C ILE A 80 -5.54 -4.58 -7.42
N ALA A 81 -5.06 -4.45 -6.18
CA ALA A 81 -5.47 -3.38 -5.28
C ALA A 81 -5.08 -2.00 -5.82
N MET A 82 -3.89 -1.86 -6.41
CA MET A 82 -3.46 -0.58 -6.99
C MET A 82 -4.31 -0.17 -8.21
N ILE A 83 -4.73 -1.12 -9.04
CA ILE A 83 -5.67 -0.86 -10.15
C ILE A 83 -7.00 -0.35 -9.60
N ILE A 84 -7.57 -1.01 -8.60
CA ILE A 84 -8.82 -0.59 -7.95
C ILE A 84 -8.66 0.79 -7.30
N PHE A 85 -7.53 1.01 -6.63
CA PHE A 85 -7.17 2.29 -6.02
C PHE A 85 -7.10 3.41 -7.06
N TYR A 86 -6.52 3.18 -8.23
CA TYR A 86 -6.49 4.15 -9.33
C TYR A 86 -7.87 4.46 -9.90
N PHE A 87 -8.75 3.46 -10.02
CA PHE A 87 -10.14 3.72 -10.40
C PHE A 87 -10.84 4.58 -9.36
N ALA A 88 -10.71 4.27 -8.06
CA ALA A 88 -11.25 5.11 -6.99
C ALA A 88 -10.66 6.54 -7.04
N LEU A 89 -9.35 6.65 -7.25
CA LEU A 89 -8.63 7.92 -7.35
C LEU A 89 -9.13 8.79 -8.51
N ARG A 90 -9.57 8.20 -9.62
CA ARG A 90 -10.26 8.92 -10.71
C ARG A 90 -11.64 9.39 -10.30
N LEU A 91 -12.44 8.52 -9.68
CA LEU A 91 -13.85 8.76 -9.37
C LEU A 91 -14.05 9.79 -8.26
N ILE A 92 -13.29 9.70 -7.16
CA ILE A 92 -13.53 10.50 -5.94
C ILE A 92 -12.33 11.35 -5.51
N GLY A 93 -11.21 11.29 -6.23
CA GLY A 93 -10.02 12.10 -5.97
C GLY A 93 -9.17 11.59 -4.79
N ALA A 94 -7.99 12.21 -4.62
CA ALA A 94 -7.00 11.77 -3.63
C ALA A 94 -7.46 12.03 -2.18
N SER A 95 -8.10 13.17 -1.94
CA SER A 95 -8.58 13.59 -0.61
C SER A 95 -9.59 12.63 0.00
N ARG A 96 -10.37 11.91 -0.82
CA ARG A 96 -11.33 10.89 -0.34
C ARG A 96 -10.79 9.47 -0.45
N THR A 97 -10.09 9.15 -1.55
CA THR A 97 -9.57 7.78 -1.78
C THR A 97 -8.53 7.37 -0.73
N VAL A 98 -7.58 8.25 -0.41
CA VAL A 98 -6.48 7.92 0.52
C VAL A 98 -7.00 7.64 1.92
N PRO A 99 -7.82 8.49 2.56
CA PRO A 99 -8.39 8.19 3.87
C PRO A 99 -9.25 6.92 3.87
N LEU A 100 -10.13 6.74 2.87
CA LEU A 100 -10.94 5.52 2.78
C LEU A 100 -10.09 4.25 2.68
N SER A 101 -9.01 4.28 1.91
CA SER A 101 -8.09 3.14 1.83
C SER A 101 -7.31 2.90 3.14
N SER A 102 -7.21 3.91 4.00
CA SER A 102 -6.52 3.83 5.29
C SER A 102 -7.30 3.10 6.38
N ILE A 103 -8.51 2.59 6.09
CA ILE A 103 -9.24 1.67 6.99
C ILE A 103 -8.65 0.25 6.97
N TYR A 104 -7.64 -0.03 6.14
CA TYR A 104 -7.00 -1.34 6.06
C TYR A 104 -6.54 -1.93 7.41
N PRO A 105 -6.17 -1.16 8.46
CA PRO A 105 -5.86 -1.73 9.77
C PRO A 105 -7.00 -2.57 10.38
N LEU A 106 -8.26 -2.26 10.05
CA LEU A 106 -9.40 -3.10 10.43
C LEU A 106 -9.27 -4.51 9.87
N PHE A 107 -8.96 -4.60 8.58
CA PHE A 107 -8.77 -5.88 7.89
C PHE A 107 -7.45 -6.55 8.30
N THR A 108 -6.39 -5.79 8.53
CA THR A 108 -5.11 -6.34 9.02
C THR A 108 -5.28 -7.02 10.37
N VAL A 109 -5.98 -6.40 11.33
CA VAL A 109 -6.25 -7.01 12.64
C VAL A 109 -7.07 -8.29 12.50
N LEU A 110 -8.11 -8.26 11.66
CA LEU A 110 -8.94 -9.44 11.36
C LEU A 110 -8.11 -10.58 10.76
N PHE A 111 -7.29 -10.28 9.75
CA PHE A 111 -6.49 -11.29 9.05
C PHE A 111 -5.33 -11.80 9.90
N ALA A 112 -4.71 -10.97 10.73
CA ALA A 112 -3.70 -11.40 11.68
C ALA A 112 -4.28 -12.39 12.71
N TYR A 113 -5.48 -12.12 13.22
CA TYR A 113 -6.19 -13.05 14.10
C TYR A 113 -6.50 -14.38 13.39
N VAL A 114 -7.08 -14.33 12.18
CA VAL A 114 -7.55 -15.52 11.45
C VAL A 114 -6.41 -16.38 10.90
N PHE A 115 -5.40 -15.76 10.27
CA PHE A 115 -4.37 -16.47 9.52
C PHE A 115 -3.05 -16.63 10.27
N LEU A 116 -2.72 -15.71 11.18
CA LEU A 116 -1.47 -15.74 11.94
C LEU A 116 -1.68 -16.23 13.38
N GLY A 117 -2.92 -16.35 13.84
CA GLY A 117 -3.25 -16.76 15.20
C GLY A 117 -2.87 -15.72 16.26
N GLU A 118 -2.70 -14.45 15.85
CA GLU A 118 -2.31 -13.37 16.76
C GLU A 118 -3.46 -12.99 17.70
N SER A 119 -3.16 -12.82 18.98
CA SER A 119 -4.15 -12.34 19.96
C SER A 119 -4.40 -10.84 19.79
N VAL A 120 -5.66 -10.45 19.59
CA VAL A 120 -6.05 -9.04 19.44
C VAL A 120 -6.41 -8.46 20.81
N SER A 121 -5.67 -7.43 21.24
CA SER A 121 -5.99 -6.72 22.49
C SER A 121 -7.16 -5.75 22.30
N LEU A 122 -7.90 -5.49 23.38
CA LEU A 122 -8.98 -4.49 23.40
C LEU A 122 -8.48 -3.08 23.01
N LYS A 123 -7.22 -2.75 23.33
CA LYS A 123 -6.60 -1.48 22.94
C LYS A 123 -6.43 -1.35 21.42
N VAL A 124 -6.00 -2.43 20.77
CA VAL A 124 -5.88 -2.48 19.30
C VAL A 124 -7.25 -2.33 18.66
N LEU A 125 -8.26 -3.04 19.17
CA LEU A 125 -9.63 -2.93 18.66
C LEU A 125 -10.19 -1.51 18.79
N ALA A 126 -10.02 -0.88 19.96
CA ALA A 126 -10.45 0.50 20.20
C ALA A 126 -9.73 1.49 19.26
N GLY A 127 -8.42 1.34 19.10
CA GLY A 127 -7.64 2.16 18.17
C GLY A 127 -8.09 2.01 16.71
N THR A 128 -8.38 0.79 16.27
CA THR A 128 -8.93 0.51 14.94
C THR A 128 -10.29 1.19 14.73
N VAL A 129 -11.18 1.14 15.73
CA VAL A 129 -12.48 1.86 15.67
C VAL A 129 -12.26 3.37 15.54
N LEU A 130 -11.33 3.94 16.31
CA LEU A 130 -10.99 5.36 16.22
C LEU A 130 -10.44 5.76 14.84
N ILE A 131 -9.62 4.90 14.21
CA ILE A 131 -9.14 5.12 12.84
C ILE A 131 -10.32 5.18 11.86
N VAL A 132 -11.24 4.22 11.93
CA VAL A 132 -12.42 4.18 11.03
C VAL A 132 -13.29 5.42 11.22
N MET A 133 -13.56 5.82 12.47
CA MET A 133 -14.32 7.03 12.76
C MET A 133 -13.62 8.29 12.23
N GLY A 134 -12.30 8.40 12.40
CA GLY A 134 -11.51 9.50 11.86
C GLY A 134 -11.58 9.58 10.33
N VAL A 135 -11.53 8.43 9.66
CA VAL A 135 -11.69 8.36 8.20
C VAL A 135 -13.08 8.83 7.77
N ILE A 136 -14.14 8.41 8.45
CA ILE A 136 -15.52 8.85 8.14
C ILE A 136 -15.62 10.37 8.24
N LEU A 137 -15.09 10.97 9.31
CA LEU A 137 -15.09 12.43 9.50
C LEU A 137 -14.35 13.17 8.37
N VAL A 138 -13.22 12.64 7.90
CA VAL A 138 -12.46 13.25 6.79
C VAL A 138 -13.21 13.15 5.45
N VAL A 139 -14.02 12.11 5.27
CA VAL A 139 -14.70 11.84 3.99
C VAL A 139 -16.04 12.58 3.89
N GLU A 140 -16.67 12.86 5.03
CA GLU A 140 -17.95 13.59 5.14
C GLU A 140 -17.79 15.11 5.27
N GLY A 141 -16.60 15.59 5.67
CA GLY A 141 -16.26 17.01 5.70
C GLY A 141 -15.83 17.55 4.33
#